data_AF-A0ABD6T927-F1
#
_entry.id   AF-A0ABD6T927-F1
#
_cell.length_a   1.000
_cell.length_b   1.000
_cell.length_c   1.000
_cell.angle_alpha   90.00
_cell.angle_beta   90.00
_cell.angle_gamma   90.00
#
_symmetry.space_group_name_H-M   'P 1'
#
loop_
_entity.id
_entity.type
_entity.pdbx_description
1 polymer ?
#
loop_
_entity_poly.entity_id
_entity_poly.type
_entity_poly.pdbx_seq_one_letter_code
_entity_poly.pdbx_strand_id
1 'polypeptide(L)'
;MSQVMEDNLRRIHYLLKVSDADRAMKEAEMLIKEDPADACGYLCLSYVYFHGFSDNENASKYLEEALKLDHLNEQVLSVGLDIFSGQNNHKRIRELAEVGIKNHPENGKYYFYMGEAVRCFERIKNSLVYFEKAMELEPENEVYVGKYAYILFTSFPKRQGEALKAEKRALELNPENTTNLVLFAVAATHKGNFKKARMLAEVAMQLDPNDKEAYMIYKKTIGTKNKFCDFTARLAHVLGLPISKFCSLFTFVYFKNKNIYYFLYFLSIFGWVILPVYLTGWYAGSVYIVFLMMFFISSKIQQNIYKEVGLGTSFDAKDNLRSNKFSREQETTKMARTVEKVEPTKKLSPEEIEAQVTSFGSKGAVFEKQPIEEVARKPQLSSEEHKEIQSYSNIKSPRYNKWYICLLIILSLILVFRVGKLYNSNHNEDKNTVPSNSEEERKDYNFNLKEDKNAVPNNSEEEWKSIVVSKDKISKEEKMEQIYLASSTLYLLETSDFSENSLRQFVMDNYVSVVMEKAGQPSIQKLKSENLARIYKEGTNTYLLVKSDDSTFILEISEKKINRIYGENWDNSEQEIKIYHELLNKFKMESVQQE
;
A
#
# COMPACT_ATOMS: atom_id res chain seq x y z
N MET A 1 46.41 27.71 5.41
CA MET A 1 46.31 26.76 4.29
C MET A 1 44.86 26.29 4.10
N SER A 2 44.21 25.73 5.13
CA SER A 2 42.78 25.32 5.07
C SER A 2 41.81 26.43 4.59
N GLN A 3 41.96 27.67 5.08
CA GLN A 3 41.08 28.78 4.67
C GLN A 3 41.24 29.21 3.20
N VAL A 4 42.46 29.12 2.65
CA VAL A 4 42.71 29.42 1.22
C VAL A 4 42.06 28.37 0.33
N MET A 5 42.16 27.10 0.72
CA MET A 5 41.50 26.00 0.02
C MET A 5 39.98 26.14 0.04
N GLU A 6 39.42 26.51 1.19
CA GLU A 6 37.98 26.76 1.33
C GLU A 6 37.50 27.93 0.47
N ASP A 7 38.24 29.05 0.45
CA ASP A 7 37.91 30.22 -0.37
C ASP A 7 37.94 29.89 -1.88
N ASN A 8 38.94 29.11 -2.33
CA ASN A 8 39.02 28.64 -3.72
C ASN A 8 37.86 27.70 -4.08
N LEU A 9 37.51 26.76 -3.20
CA LEU A 9 36.34 25.89 -3.41
C LEU A 9 35.04 26.69 -3.47
N ARG A 10 34.85 27.69 -2.60
CA ARG A 10 33.68 28.58 -2.63
C ARG A 10 33.60 29.35 -3.94
N ARG A 11 34.73 29.86 -4.43
CA ARG A 11 34.81 30.56 -5.72
C ARG A 11 34.43 29.64 -6.89
N ILE A 12 34.97 28.43 -6.93
CA ILE A 12 34.61 27.43 -7.95
C ILE A 12 33.13 27.06 -7.86
N HIS A 13 32.62 26.80 -6.65
CA HIS A 13 31.21 26.51 -6.45
C HIS A 13 30.31 27.63 -6.98
N TYR A 14 30.69 28.90 -6.76
CA TYR A 14 29.98 30.05 -7.32
C TYR A 14 29.99 30.04 -8.85
N LEU A 15 31.14 29.80 -9.49
CA LEU A 15 31.24 29.73 -10.95
C LEU A 15 30.38 28.62 -11.55
N LEU A 16 30.35 27.45 -10.92
CA LEU A 16 29.49 26.34 -11.33
C LEU A 16 28.01 26.68 -11.20
N LYS A 17 27.63 27.44 -10.15
CA LYS A 17 26.24 27.92 -9.98
C LYS A 17 25.82 28.89 -11.08
N VAL A 18 26.75 29.70 -11.60
CA VAL A 18 26.53 30.59 -12.75
C VAL A 18 26.60 29.82 -14.08
N SER A 19 26.76 28.49 -14.05
CA SER A 19 26.89 27.60 -15.21
C SER A 19 28.13 27.88 -16.08
N ASP A 20 29.18 28.47 -15.50
CA ASP A 20 30.45 28.73 -16.18
C ASP A 20 31.49 27.65 -15.83
N ALA A 21 31.19 26.41 -16.21
CA ALA A 21 32.01 25.23 -15.88
C ALA A 21 33.40 25.29 -16.55
N ASP A 22 33.49 25.84 -17.76
CA ASP A 22 34.76 26.00 -18.47
C ASP A 22 35.69 27.00 -17.77
N ARG A 23 35.15 28.10 -17.24
CA ARG A 23 35.96 29.04 -16.45
C ARG A 23 36.38 28.42 -15.11
N ALA A 24 35.47 27.72 -14.43
CA ALA A 24 35.79 27.03 -13.18
C ALA A 24 36.92 26.00 -13.39
N MET A 25 36.89 25.27 -14.51
CA MET A 25 37.95 24.33 -14.89
C MET A 25 39.28 25.04 -15.10
N LYS A 26 39.31 26.13 -15.89
CA LYS A 26 40.53 26.91 -16.12
C LYS A 26 41.11 27.49 -14.83
N GLU A 27 40.28 27.96 -13.92
CA GLU A 27 40.75 28.44 -12.61
C GLU A 27 41.38 27.31 -11.78
N ALA A 28 40.76 26.13 -11.75
CA ALA A 28 41.34 24.97 -11.09
C ALA A 28 42.67 24.52 -11.74
N GLU A 29 42.76 24.52 -13.06
CA GLU A 29 44.00 24.21 -13.80
C GLU A 29 45.12 25.22 -13.54
N MET A 30 44.78 26.51 -13.39
CA MET A 30 45.75 27.54 -13.01
C MET A 30 46.31 27.28 -11.62
N LEU A 31 45.49 26.89 -10.65
CA LEU A 31 45.95 26.54 -9.30
C LEU A 31 46.97 25.38 -9.34
N ILE A 32 46.70 24.35 -10.15
CA ILE A 32 47.65 23.23 -10.34
C ILE A 32 48.96 23.71 -11.00
N LYS A 33 48.88 24.65 -11.94
CA LYS A 33 50.07 25.19 -12.62
C LYS A 33 50.91 26.08 -11.71
N GLU A 34 50.28 26.84 -10.81
CA GLU A 34 50.94 27.69 -9.83
C GLU A 34 51.66 26.86 -8.76
N ASP A 35 50.99 25.83 -8.22
CA ASP A 35 51.59 24.89 -7.28
C ASP A 35 51.12 23.44 -7.53
N PRO A 36 51.90 22.64 -8.29
CA PRO A 36 51.56 21.24 -8.55
C PRO A 36 51.65 20.32 -7.32
N ALA A 37 52.24 20.78 -6.21
CA ALA A 37 52.36 20.01 -4.98
C ALA A 37 51.21 20.30 -3.99
N ASP A 38 50.40 21.33 -4.25
CA ASP A 38 49.23 21.65 -3.43
C ASP A 38 48.02 20.80 -3.86
N ALA A 39 47.37 20.17 -2.87
CA ALA A 39 46.15 19.41 -3.06
C ALA A 39 44.97 20.29 -3.54
N CYS A 40 44.99 21.59 -3.26
CA CYS A 40 43.88 22.51 -3.54
C CYS A 40 43.46 22.50 -5.02
N GLY A 41 44.42 22.60 -5.95
CA GLY A 41 44.13 22.65 -7.39
C GLY A 41 43.46 21.36 -7.89
N TYR A 42 43.97 20.20 -7.47
CA TYR A 42 43.40 18.90 -7.82
C TYR A 42 42.01 18.70 -7.20
N LEU A 43 41.81 19.12 -5.95
CA LEU A 43 40.52 19.08 -5.27
C LEU A 43 39.48 19.94 -6.00
N CYS A 44 39.85 21.17 -6.32
CA CYS A 44 39.07 22.11 -7.12
C CYS A 44 38.68 21.51 -8.48
N LEU A 45 39.62 20.89 -9.17
CA LEU A 45 39.38 20.29 -10.48
C LEU A 45 38.45 19.07 -10.39
N SER A 46 38.62 18.22 -9.37
CA SER A 46 37.70 17.10 -9.11
C SER A 46 36.26 17.57 -8.87
N TYR A 47 36.10 18.67 -8.13
CA TYR A 47 34.80 19.27 -7.84
C TYR A 47 34.12 19.78 -9.12
N VAL A 48 34.90 20.41 -10.02
CA VAL A 48 34.43 20.87 -11.34
C VAL A 48 33.99 19.71 -12.22
N TYR A 49 34.79 18.64 -12.32
CA TYR A 49 34.39 17.47 -13.11
C TYR A 49 33.12 16.81 -12.59
N PHE A 50 32.98 16.72 -11.26
CA PHE A 50 31.80 16.11 -10.65
C PHE A 50 30.52 16.94 -10.84
N HIS A 51 30.56 18.23 -10.48
CA HIS A 51 29.36 19.07 -10.49
C HIS A 51 29.11 19.80 -11.82
N GLY A 52 30.16 20.19 -12.55
CA GLY A 52 30.06 20.92 -13.81
C GLY A 52 29.85 19.99 -15.00
N PHE A 53 30.70 18.97 -15.14
CA PHE A 53 30.69 18.07 -16.31
C PHE A 53 29.95 16.76 -16.08
N SER A 54 29.59 16.43 -14.83
CA SER A 54 29.03 15.11 -14.46
C SER A 54 29.95 13.94 -14.87
N ASP A 55 31.27 14.19 -14.92
CA ASP A 55 32.29 13.21 -15.30
C ASP A 55 32.88 12.57 -14.04
N ASN A 56 32.32 11.42 -13.68
CA ASN A 56 32.71 10.68 -12.48
C ASN A 56 34.12 10.08 -12.56
N GLU A 57 34.63 9.80 -13.77
CA GLU A 57 35.93 9.17 -13.95
C GLU A 57 37.03 10.19 -13.68
N ASN A 58 36.95 11.36 -14.32
CA ASN A 58 37.90 12.44 -14.08
C ASN A 58 37.77 13.02 -12.67
N ALA A 59 36.54 13.16 -12.15
CA ALA A 59 36.34 13.59 -10.76
C ALA A 59 37.08 12.68 -9.77
N SER A 60 36.92 11.36 -9.90
CA SER A 60 37.64 10.39 -9.06
C SER A 60 39.14 10.51 -9.26
N LYS A 61 39.62 10.55 -10.50
CA LYS A 61 41.06 10.63 -10.81
C LYS A 61 41.74 11.82 -10.13
N TYR A 62 41.18 13.02 -10.24
CA TYR A 62 41.79 14.22 -9.65
C TYR A 62 41.63 14.26 -8.12
N LEU A 63 40.51 13.75 -7.59
CA LEU A 63 40.33 13.61 -6.15
C LEU A 63 41.37 12.67 -5.53
N GLU A 64 41.71 11.59 -6.23
CA GLU A 64 42.76 10.66 -5.81
C GLU A 64 44.14 11.31 -5.76
N GLU A 65 44.46 12.20 -6.71
CA GLU A 65 45.70 13.00 -6.65
C GLU A 65 45.68 13.97 -5.46
N ALA A 66 44.55 14.63 -5.19
CA ALA A 66 44.41 15.50 -4.02
C ALA A 66 44.60 14.72 -2.70
N LEU A 67 44.02 13.52 -2.59
CA LEU A 67 44.17 12.64 -1.43
C LEU A 67 45.62 12.14 -1.28
N LYS A 68 46.34 11.84 -2.36
CA LYS A 68 47.76 11.46 -2.27
C LYS A 68 48.62 12.58 -1.68
N LEU A 69 48.33 13.83 -2.05
CA LEU A 69 49.07 15.00 -1.58
C LEU A 69 48.70 15.35 -0.13
N ASP A 70 47.41 15.31 0.22
CA ASP A 70 46.94 15.70 1.55
C ASP A 70 45.70 14.90 2.01
N HIS A 71 45.92 13.64 2.41
CA HIS A 71 44.85 12.73 2.88
C HIS A 71 44.35 13.03 4.31
N LEU A 72 44.96 13.96 5.04
CA LEU A 72 44.57 14.29 6.42
C LEU A 72 43.77 15.59 6.51
N ASN A 73 43.84 16.41 5.45
CA ASN A 73 43.11 17.66 5.34
C ASN A 73 41.59 17.44 5.32
N GLU A 74 40.92 18.18 6.20
CA GLU A 74 39.49 18.05 6.43
C GLU A 74 38.67 18.37 5.17
N GLN A 75 39.06 19.40 4.42
CA GLN A 75 38.37 19.80 3.19
C GLN A 75 38.53 18.74 2.08
N VAL A 76 39.74 18.17 1.94
CA VAL A 76 40.00 17.08 0.98
C VAL A 76 39.16 15.85 1.31
N LEU A 77 39.15 15.44 2.58
CA LEU A 77 38.34 14.31 3.05
C LEU A 77 36.84 14.59 2.88
N SER A 78 36.38 15.79 3.24
CA SER A 78 34.98 16.22 3.19
C SER A 78 34.43 16.23 1.76
N VAL A 79 35.14 16.84 0.81
CA VAL A 79 34.77 16.83 -0.62
C VAL A 79 34.88 15.42 -1.19
N GLY A 80 35.88 14.64 -0.76
CA GLY A 80 36.04 13.27 -1.21
C GLY A 80 34.87 12.37 -0.81
N LEU A 81 34.35 12.53 0.41
CA LEU A 81 33.14 11.84 0.86
C LEU A 81 31.92 12.22 0.04
N ASP A 82 31.75 13.50 -0.31
CA ASP A 82 30.61 13.98 -1.09
C ASP A 82 30.63 13.42 -2.53
N ILE A 83 31.78 13.47 -3.20
CA ILE A 83 31.97 12.92 -4.55
C ILE A 83 31.77 11.40 -4.56
N PHE A 84 32.46 10.67 -3.68
CA PHE A 84 32.33 9.20 -3.65
C PHE A 84 30.93 8.74 -3.20
N SER A 85 30.23 9.53 -2.39
CA SER A 85 28.82 9.29 -2.06
C SER A 85 27.93 9.45 -3.28
N GLY A 86 28.08 10.51 -4.06
CA GLY A 86 27.33 10.69 -5.31
C GLY A 86 27.59 9.60 -6.35
N GLN A 87 28.79 9.01 -6.33
CA GLN A 87 29.16 7.87 -7.18
C GLN A 87 28.72 6.50 -6.62
N ASN A 88 28.16 6.45 -5.41
CA ASN A 88 27.88 5.22 -4.66
C ASN A 88 29.10 4.32 -4.44
N ASN A 89 30.31 4.89 -4.36
CA ASN A 89 31.54 4.15 -4.10
C ASN A 89 31.72 3.92 -2.59
N HIS A 90 30.89 3.03 -2.03
CA HIS A 90 30.86 2.78 -0.58
C HIS A 90 32.19 2.31 0.00
N LYS A 91 33.04 1.64 -0.80
CA LYS A 91 34.37 1.20 -0.36
C LYS A 91 35.24 2.40 -0.04
N ARG A 92 35.34 3.36 -0.96
CA ARG A 92 36.11 4.59 -0.73
C ARG A 92 35.52 5.42 0.40
N ILE A 93 34.19 5.53 0.48
CA ILE A 93 33.52 6.21 1.59
C ILE A 93 33.96 5.64 2.95
N ARG A 94 34.03 4.31 3.09
CA ARG A 94 34.49 3.66 4.31
C ARG A 94 35.92 4.06 4.66
N GLU A 95 36.84 3.97 3.71
CA GLU A 95 38.26 4.27 3.91
C GLU A 95 38.47 5.73 4.30
N LEU A 96 37.83 6.68 3.60
CA LEU A 96 37.93 8.10 3.94
C LEU A 96 37.28 8.42 5.29
N ALA A 97 36.14 7.81 5.61
CA ALA A 97 35.47 7.98 6.89
C ALA A 97 36.30 7.43 8.06
N GLU A 98 36.99 6.30 7.88
CA GLU A 98 37.92 5.74 8.88
C GLU A 98 39.11 6.68 9.14
N VAL A 99 39.69 7.26 8.09
CA VAL A 99 40.75 8.28 8.21
C VAL A 99 40.22 9.52 8.93
N GLY A 100 39.03 10.00 8.56
CA GLY A 100 38.38 11.14 9.18
C GLY A 100 38.09 10.94 10.66
N ILE A 101 37.49 9.80 11.04
CA ILE A 101 37.21 9.45 12.46
C ILE A 101 38.50 9.40 13.28
N LYS A 102 39.60 8.89 12.71
CA LYS A 102 40.87 8.77 13.43
C LYS A 102 41.52 10.13 13.73
N ASN A 103 41.42 11.07 12.79
CA ASN A 103 42.14 12.34 12.86
C ASN A 103 41.26 13.51 13.36
N HIS A 104 39.95 13.42 13.14
CA HIS A 104 38.94 14.44 13.48
C HIS A 104 37.72 13.78 14.16
N PRO A 105 37.90 13.13 15.34
CA PRO A 105 36.87 12.33 16.01
C PRO A 105 35.65 13.14 16.52
N GLU A 106 35.72 14.47 16.51
CA GLU A 106 34.65 15.38 16.89
C GLU A 106 33.71 15.75 15.74
N ASN A 107 34.11 15.51 14.49
CA ASN A 107 33.33 15.89 13.32
C ASN A 107 32.30 14.79 12.98
N GLY A 108 31.01 15.15 13.08
CA GLY A 108 29.89 14.22 12.89
C GLY A 108 29.79 13.66 11.47
N LYS A 109 30.30 14.39 10.47
CA LYS A 109 30.29 14.01 9.05
C LYS A 109 30.95 12.64 8.83
N TYR A 110 32.10 12.39 9.45
CA TYR A 110 32.81 11.13 9.25
C TYR A 110 32.03 9.93 9.80
N TYR A 111 31.38 10.09 10.95
CA TYR A 111 30.50 9.06 11.50
C TYR A 111 29.27 8.83 10.62
N PHE A 112 28.67 9.90 10.07
CA PHE A 112 27.54 9.78 9.15
C PHE A 112 27.90 8.95 7.91
N TYR A 113 29.02 9.26 7.25
CA TYR A 113 29.47 8.53 6.07
C TYR A 113 29.94 7.11 6.39
N MET A 114 30.55 6.88 7.55
CA MET A 114 30.84 5.52 8.03
C MET A 114 29.56 4.71 8.21
N GLY A 115 28.51 5.32 8.77
CA GLY A 115 27.18 4.72 8.85
C GLY A 115 26.63 4.32 7.48
N GLU A 116 26.72 5.20 6.48
CA GLU A 116 26.28 4.90 5.12
C GLU A 116 27.09 3.76 4.46
N ALA A 117 28.41 3.74 4.66
CA ALA A 117 29.25 2.66 4.13
C ALA A 117 28.95 1.32 4.81
N VAL A 118 28.87 1.29 6.15
CA VAL A 118 28.56 0.10 6.95
C VAL A 118 27.17 -0.44 6.61
N ARG A 119 26.19 0.43 6.34
CA ARG A 119 24.84 0.01 5.91
C ARG A 119 24.85 -0.80 4.62
N CYS A 120 25.82 -0.56 3.73
CA CYS A 120 25.95 -1.27 2.46
C CYS A 120 26.75 -2.58 2.57
N PHE A 121 27.72 -2.67 3.49
CA PHE A 121 28.57 -3.86 3.64
C PHE A 121 28.17 -4.80 4.78
N GLU A 122 27.47 -4.29 5.79
CA GLU A 122 27.18 -5.02 7.03
C GLU A 122 25.68 -4.99 7.37
N ARG A 123 25.33 -5.59 8.51
CA ARG A 123 23.96 -5.55 9.02
C ARG A 123 23.58 -4.10 9.33
N ILE A 124 22.44 -3.65 8.83
CA ILE A 124 21.88 -2.30 9.05
C ILE A 124 21.87 -1.89 10.53
N LYS A 125 21.74 -2.84 11.47
CA LYS A 125 21.87 -2.58 12.91
C LYS A 125 23.19 -1.90 13.32
N ASN A 126 24.31 -2.31 12.74
CA ASN A 126 25.62 -1.75 13.06
C ASN A 126 25.74 -0.30 12.57
N SER A 127 25.10 0.02 11.43
CA SER A 127 25.12 1.38 10.88
C SER A 127 24.44 2.41 11.79
N LEU A 128 23.42 2.01 12.56
CA LEU A 128 22.71 2.93 13.46
C LEU A 128 23.61 3.54 14.52
N VAL A 129 24.60 2.80 15.04
CA VAL A 129 25.53 3.30 16.05
C VAL A 129 26.32 4.50 15.53
N TYR A 130 26.72 4.46 14.26
CA TYR A 130 27.45 5.55 13.62
C TYR A 130 26.54 6.76 13.33
N PHE A 131 25.30 6.55 12.92
CA PHE A 131 24.33 7.64 12.76
C PHE A 131 23.97 8.30 14.09
N GLU A 132 23.78 7.51 15.15
CA GLU A 132 23.55 8.01 16.51
C GLU A 132 24.76 8.84 16.97
N LYS A 133 25.98 8.38 16.70
CA LYS A 133 27.19 9.14 17.03
C LYS A 133 27.30 10.46 16.25
N ALA A 134 26.98 10.45 14.96
CA ALA A 134 26.94 11.68 14.15
C ALA A 134 25.94 12.71 14.72
N MET A 135 24.76 12.25 15.15
CA MET A 135 23.74 13.10 15.78
C MET A 135 24.09 13.55 17.21
N GLU A 136 24.90 12.79 17.95
CA GLU A 136 25.43 13.22 19.24
C GLU A 136 26.43 14.37 19.09
N LEU A 137 27.30 14.28 18.08
CA LEU A 137 28.33 15.29 17.81
C LEU A 137 27.74 16.56 17.18
N GLU A 138 26.80 16.40 16.25
CA GLU A 138 26.13 17.51 15.55
C GLU A 138 24.61 17.39 15.67
N PRO A 139 24.03 17.75 16.84
CA PRO A 139 22.61 17.55 17.14
C PRO A 139 21.67 18.47 16.34
N GLU A 140 22.18 19.53 15.74
CA GLU A 140 21.43 20.50 14.94
C GLU A 140 21.49 20.21 13.44
N ASN A 141 22.25 19.18 13.02
CA ASN A 141 22.36 18.80 11.63
C ASN A 141 21.12 18.01 11.18
N GLU A 142 20.23 18.65 10.42
CA GLU A 142 18.97 18.06 9.99
C GLU A 142 19.17 16.83 9.11
N VAL A 143 20.27 16.75 8.36
CA VAL A 143 20.52 15.69 7.38
C VAL A 143 20.77 14.38 8.13
N TYR A 144 21.50 14.44 9.26
CA TYR A 144 21.78 13.27 10.09
C TYR A 144 20.51 12.77 10.75
N VAL A 145 19.72 13.67 11.34
CA VAL A 145 18.44 13.34 11.97
C VAL A 145 17.45 12.77 10.95
N GLY A 146 17.38 13.36 9.76
CA GLY A 146 16.46 12.93 8.70
C GLY A 146 16.83 11.57 8.12
N LYS A 147 18.13 11.33 7.89
CA LYS A 147 18.62 10.02 7.45
C LYS A 147 18.36 8.93 8.51
N TYR A 148 18.59 9.25 9.79
CA TYR A 148 18.29 8.34 10.89
C TYR A 148 16.79 7.96 10.90
N ALA A 149 15.90 8.95 10.80
CA ALA A 149 14.46 8.72 10.70
C ALA A 149 14.08 7.82 9.51
N TYR A 150 14.66 8.07 8.34
CA TYR A 150 14.46 7.25 7.14
C TYR A 150 14.88 5.79 7.35
N ILE A 151 16.04 5.54 7.95
CA ILE A 151 16.54 4.19 8.23
C ILE A 151 15.61 3.48 9.22
N LEU A 152 15.17 4.15 10.28
CA LEU A 152 14.20 3.59 11.22
C LEU A 152 12.88 3.22 10.54
N PHE A 153 12.39 4.07 9.63
CA PHE A 153 11.16 3.79 8.89
C PHE A 153 11.23 2.58 7.97
N THR A 154 12.35 2.40 7.29
CA THR A 154 12.53 1.36 6.25
C THR A 154 13.00 0.03 6.84
N SER A 155 13.82 0.07 7.88
CA SER A 155 14.54 -1.12 8.36
C SER A 155 14.11 -1.58 9.76
N PHE A 156 13.38 -0.75 10.53
CA PHE A 156 13.02 -1.06 11.92
C PHE A 156 11.51 -0.88 12.20
N PRO A 157 10.65 -1.83 11.76
CA PRO A 157 9.19 -1.72 11.91
C PRO A 157 8.70 -1.53 13.35
N LYS A 158 9.45 -2.02 14.35
CA LYS A 158 9.12 -1.86 15.78
C LYS A 158 9.46 -0.47 16.33
N ARG A 159 10.36 0.28 15.68
CA ARG A 159 10.83 1.62 16.09
C ARG A 159 10.12 2.75 15.34
N GLN A 160 8.90 2.52 14.85
CA GLN A 160 8.15 3.53 14.09
C GLN A 160 7.85 4.80 14.88
N GLY A 161 7.58 4.70 16.19
CA GLY A 161 7.32 5.87 17.02
C GLY A 161 8.53 6.79 17.15
N GLU A 162 9.72 6.21 17.25
CA GLU A 162 10.99 6.94 17.28
C GLU A 162 11.32 7.57 15.91
N ALA A 163 11.09 6.83 14.83
CA ALA A 163 11.26 7.35 13.48
C ALA A 163 10.39 8.59 13.22
N LEU A 164 9.15 8.62 13.72
CA LEU A 164 8.27 9.80 13.62
C LEU A 164 8.80 10.99 14.42
N LYS A 165 9.38 10.75 15.61
CA LYS A 165 10.00 11.82 16.42
C LYS A 165 11.22 12.40 15.71
N ALA A 166 12.06 11.55 15.13
CA ALA A 166 13.23 11.98 14.38
C ALA A 166 12.83 12.74 13.10
N GLU A 167 11.82 12.27 12.35
CA GLU A 167 11.28 13.01 11.20
C GLU A 167 10.78 14.40 11.59
N LYS A 168 10.00 14.49 12.68
CA LYS A 168 9.51 15.77 13.21
C LYS A 168 10.67 16.71 13.54
N ARG A 169 11.69 16.21 14.26
CA ARG A 169 12.88 16.99 14.60
C ARG A 169 13.64 17.47 13.36
N ALA A 170 13.82 16.63 12.35
CA ALA A 170 14.50 17.02 11.12
C ALA A 170 13.76 18.16 10.39
N LEU A 171 12.43 18.11 10.36
CA LEU A 171 11.58 19.16 9.78
C LEU A 171 11.43 20.41 10.67
N GLU A 172 11.70 20.29 11.97
CA GLU A 172 11.81 21.45 12.88
C GLU A 172 13.16 22.16 12.70
N LEU A 173 14.25 21.42 12.51
CA LEU A 173 15.59 21.95 12.25
C LEU A 173 15.66 22.67 10.90
N ASN A 174 15.23 21.99 9.83
CA ASN A 174 15.16 22.60 8.51
C ASN A 174 14.03 21.99 7.65
N PRO A 175 12.88 22.67 7.58
CA PRO A 175 11.73 22.24 6.77
C PRO A 175 11.94 22.37 5.24
N GLU A 176 12.93 23.14 4.78
CA GLU A 176 13.25 23.33 3.36
C GLU A 176 14.36 22.40 2.86
N ASN A 177 14.84 21.47 3.70
CA ASN A 177 15.86 20.52 3.28
C ASN A 177 15.27 19.51 2.28
N THR A 178 15.54 19.73 0.99
CA THR A 178 15.00 18.92 -0.12
C THR A 178 15.36 17.45 0.01
N THR A 179 16.59 17.14 0.42
CA THR A 179 17.03 15.76 0.65
C THR A 179 16.16 15.05 1.70
N ASN A 180 15.90 15.69 2.83
CA ASN A 180 15.04 15.13 3.87
C ASN A 180 13.58 14.99 3.39
N LEU A 181 13.05 16.00 2.70
CA LEU A 181 11.69 15.94 2.13
C LEU A 181 11.53 14.75 1.18
N VAL A 182 12.52 14.52 0.29
CA VAL A 182 12.54 13.38 -0.62
C VAL A 182 12.64 12.06 0.15
N LEU A 183 13.57 11.93 1.11
CA LEU A 183 13.70 10.71 1.93
C LEU A 183 12.38 10.36 2.65
N PHE A 184 11.70 11.36 3.21
CA PHE A 184 10.41 11.16 3.87
C PHE A 184 9.29 10.84 2.87
N ALA A 185 9.31 11.42 1.68
CA ALA A 185 8.38 11.09 0.60
C ALA A 185 8.57 9.64 0.11
N VAL A 186 9.81 9.17 -0.02
CA VAL A 186 10.15 7.77 -0.32
C VAL A 186 9.62 6.85 0.78
N ALA A 187 9.94 7.13 2.04
CA ALA A 187 9.48 6.34 3.18
C ALA A 187 7.94 6.29 3.25
N ALA A 188 7.27 7.41 3.01
CA ALA A 188 5.81 7.50 2.95
C ALA A 188 5.23 6.66 1.80
N THR A 189 5.87 6.68 0.63
CA THR A 189 5.49 5.86 -0.54
C THR A 189 5.60 4.36 -0.23
N HIS A 190 6.70 3.92 0.38
CA HIS A 190 6.87 2.52 0.78
C HIS A 190 5.81 2.05 1.78
N LYS A 191 5.41 2.94 2.70
CA LYS A 191 4.34 2.68 3.67
C LYS A 191 2.93 2.84 3.11
N GLY A 192 2.79 3.21 1.83
CA GLY A 192 1.51 3.46 1.16
C GLY A 192 0.76 4.69 1.66
N ASN A 193 1.44 5.61 2.36
CA ASN A 193 0.91 6.93 2.68
C ASN A 193 1.11 7.88 1.49
N PHE A 194 0.38 7.64 0.41
CA PHE A 194 0.53 8.38 -0.84
C PHE A 194 0.18 9.86 -0.71
N LYS A 195 -0.74 10.23 0.18
CA LYS A 195 -1.04 11.64 0.46
C LYS A 195 0.18 12.37 1.02
N LYS A 196 0.83 11.81 2.05
CA LYS A 196 2.05 12.40 2.63
C LYS A 196 3.19 12.42 1.60
N ALA A 197 3.38 11.33 0.86
CA ALA A 197 4.41 11.25 -0.18
C ALA A 197 4.24 12.32 -1.26
N ARG A 198 3.02 12.51 -1.76
CA ARG A 198 2.69 13.54 -2.76
C ARG A 198 3.05 14.93 -2.29
N MET A 199 2.62 15.29 -1.08
CA MET A 199 2.82 16.65 -0.55
C MET A 199 4.30 16.95 -0.31
N LEU A 200 5.04 16.03 0.30
CA LEU A 200 6.48 16.21 0.52
C LEU A 200 7.25 16.31 -0.81
N ALA A 201 6.87 15.50 -1.81
CA ALA A 201 7.47 15.56 -3.14
C ALA A 201 7.10 16.84 -3.90
N GLU A 202 5.87 17.34 -3.74
CA GLU A 202 5.41 18.60 -4.32
C GLU A 202 6.22 19.78 -3.78
N VAL A 203 6.43 19.85 -2.46
CA VAL A 203 7.30 20.86 -1.83
C VAL A 203 8.75 20.69 -2.27
N ALA A 204 9.29 19.47 -2.29
CA ALA A 204 10.67 19.23 -2.73
C ALA A 204 10.89 19.69 -4.18
N MET A 205 9.91 19.48 -5.07
CA MET A 205 9.95 19.97 -6.45
C MET A 205 9.83 21.49 -6.57
N GLN A 206 9.08 22.14 -5.67
CA GLN A 206 9.03 23.60 -5.64
C GLN A 206 10.39 24.17 -5.27
N LEU A 207 11.01 23.62 -4.22
CA LEU A 207 12.32 24.04 -3.70
C LEU A 207 13.47 23.73 -4.66
N ASP A 208 13.45 22.55 -5.28
CA ASP A 208 14.40 22.14 -6.33
C ASP A 208 13.66 21.53 -7.54
N PRO A 209 13.38 22.33 -8.57
CA PRO A 209 12.71 21.88 -9.78
C PRO A 209 13.49 20.82 -10.59
N ASN A 210 14.80 20.69 -10.36
CA ASN A 210 15.66 19.76 -11.08
C ASN A 210 15.83 18.41 -10.36
N ASP A 211 15.27 18.26 -9.15
CA ASP A 211 15.31 17.00 -8.41
C ASP A 211 14.46 15.94 -9.12
N LYS A 212 15.15 15.03 -9.81
CA LYS A 212 14.55 13.93 -10.55
C LYS A 212 13.80 12.96 -9.63
N GLU A 213 14.28 12.74 -8.42
CA GLU A 213 13.66 11.80 -7.49
C GLU A 213 12.36 12.38 -6.93
N ALA A 214 12.38 13.66 -6.50
CA ALA A 214 11.18 14.39 -6.12
C ALA A 214 10.13 14.37 -7.25
N TYR A 215 10.55 14.67 -8.48
CA TYR A 215 9.69 14.61 -9.66
C TYR A 215 9.07 13.22 -9.89
N MET A 216 9.86 12.16 -9.77
CA MET A 216 9.39 10.79 -9.94
C MET A 216 8.37 10.39 -8.86
N ILE A 217 8.60 10.77 -7.61
CA ILE A 217 7.67 10.51 -6.51
C ILE A 217 6.39 11.31 -6.71
N TYR A 218 6.49 12.59 -7.05
CA TYR A 218 5.32 13.43 -7.33
C TYR A 218 4.51 12.86 -8.49
N LYS A 219 5.14 12.53 -9.62
CA LYS A 219 4.48 11.90 -10.77
C LYS A 219 3.76 10.61 -10.39
N LYS A 220 4.38 9.76 -9.57
CA LYS A 220 3.79 8.50 -9.11
C LYS A 220 2.58 8.72 -8.19
N THR A 221 2.54 9.85 -7.48
CA THR A 221 1.58 10.08 -6.39
C THR A 221 0.54 11.15 -6.70
N ILE A 222 0.73 12.03 -7.69
CA ILE A 222 -0.18 13.14 -8.00
C ILE A 222 -1.58 12.66 -8.36
N GLY A 223 -1.70 11.48 -8.98
CA GLY A 223 -2.98 10.81 -9.20
C GLY A 223 -3.82 10.65 -7.93
N THR A 224 -3.18 10.48 -6.77
CA THR A 224 -3.85 10.36 -5.46
C THR A 224 -4.46 11.67 -4.94
N LYS A 225 -4.33 12.78 -5.67
CA LYS A 225 -5.16 13.97 -5.42
C LYS A 225 -6.65 13.64 -5.59
N ASN A 226 -6.98 12.75 -6.52
CA ASN A 226 -8.33 12.23 -6.68
C ASN A 226 -8.60 11.12 -5.65
N LYS A 227 -9.70 11.24 -4.90
CA LYS A 227 -10.08 10.28 -3.84
C LYS A 227 -10.22 8.84 -4.35
N PHE A 228 -10.72 8.64 -5.59
CA PHE A 228 -10.84 7.33 -6.21
C PHE A 228 -9.47 6.74 -6.54
N CYS A 229 -8.60 7.53 -7.17
CA CYS A 229 -7.23 7.09 -7.49
C CYS A 229 -6.37 6.84 -6.25
N ASP A 230 -6.59 7.60 -5.17
CA ASP A 230 -5.98 7.36 -3.86
C ASP A 230 -6.47 6.04 -3.24
N PHE A 231 -7.77 5.76 -3.35
CA PHE A 231 -8.35 4.48 -2.93
C PHE A 231 -7.76 3.30 -3.72
N THR A 232 -7.74 3.37 -5.06
CA THR A 232 -7.19 2.31 -5.90
C THR A 232 -5.69 2.11 -5.69
N ALA A 233 -4.92 3.17 -5.51
CA ALA A 233 -3.49 3.08 -5.19
C ALA A 233 -3.25 2.37 -3.84
N ARG A 234 -4.01 2.72 -2.80
CA ARG A 234 -3.95 2.02 -1.50
C ARG A 234 -4.35 0.55 -1.63
N LEU A 235 -5.42 0.28 -2.36
CA LEU A 235 -5.92 -1.08 -2.57
C LEU A 235 -4.90 -1.95 -3.32
N ALA A 236 -4.29 -1.40 -4.37
CA ALA A 236 -3.21 -2.05 -5.10
C ALA A 236 -1.96 -2.28 -4.22
N HIS A 237 -1.61 -1.34 -3.34
CA HIS A 237 -0.50 -1.52 -2.38
C HIS A 237 -0.78 -2.67 -1.40
N VAL A 238 -2.00 -2.74 -0.86
CA VAL A 238 -2.42 -3.79 0.08
C VAL A 238 -2.42 -5.17 -0.57
N LEU A 239 -2.95 -5.30 -1.80
CA LEU A 239 -2.97 -6.57 -2.53
C LEU A 239 -1.59 -6.97 -3.05
N GLY A 240 -0.76 -5.99 -3.40
CA GLY A 240 0.61 -6.22 -3.88
C GLY A 240 1.59 -6.63 -2.79
N LEU A 241 1.35 -6.25 -1.53
CA LEU A 241 2.23 -6.58 -0.38
C LEU A 241 2.41 -8.10 -0.16
N PRO A 242 1.33 -8.92 -0.09
CA PRO A 242 1.45 -10.38 -0.01
C PRO A 242 2.20 -10.99 -1.19
N ILE A 243 1.90 -10.53 -2.41
CA ILE A 243 2.55 -11.01 -3.64
C ILE A 243 4.04 -10.69 -3.57
N SER A 244 4.40 -9.43 -3.26
CA SER A 244 5.79 -9.01 -3.12
C SER A 244 6.54 -9.78 -2.04
N LYS A 245 5.92 -10.03 -0.88
CA LYS A 245 6.51 -10.88 0.17
C LYS A 245 6.71 -12.32 -0.28
N PHE A 246 5.74 -12.90 -0.98
CA PHE A 246 5.88 -14.24 -1.53
C PHE A 246 7.01 -14.29 -2.57
N CYS A 247 7.07 -13.34 -3.49
CA CYS A 247 8.14 -13.23 -4.47
C CYS A 247 9.52 -13.02 -3.83
N SER A 248 9.59 -12.35 -2.68
CA SER A 248 10.84 -12.15 -1.95
C SER A 248 11.48 -13.45 -1.44
N LEU A 249 10.72 -14.55 -1.33
CA LEU A 249 11.27 -15.87 -1.03
C LEU A 249 12.21 -16.36 -2.15
N PHE A 250 12.02 -15.89 -3.37
CA PHE A 250 12.84 -16.25 -4.52
C PHE A 250 13.99 -15.27 -4.79
N THR A 251 14.23 -14.29 -3.91
CA THR A 251 15.28 -13.26 -4.14
C THR A 251 16.68 -13.89 -4.24
N PHE A 252 16.94 -15.03 -3.59
CA PHE A 252 18.21 -15.75 -3.74
C PHE A 252 18.43 -16.26 -5.19
N VAL A 253 17.34 -16.54 -5.92
CA VAL A 253 17.38 -16.97 -7.33
C VAL A 253 17.76 -15.80 -8.22
N TYR A 254 17.38 -14.57 -7.88
CA TYR A 254 17.71 -13.36 -8.65
C TYR A 254 19.23 -13.20 -8.84
N PHE A 255 20.01 -13.46 -7.78
CA PHE A 255 21.48 -13.35 -7.82
C PHE A 255 22.14 -14.49 -8.60
N LYS A 256 21.49 -15.66 -8.73
CA LYS A 256 22.01 -16.78 -9.51
C LYS A 256 21.59 -16.72 -10.98
N ASN A 257 20.33 -16.36 -11.26
CA ASN A 257 19.80 -16.28 -12.61
C ASN A 257 18.55 -15.37 -12.66
N LYS A 258 18.70 -14.19 -13.26
CA LYS A 258 17.62 -13.20 -13.39
C LYS A 258 16.41 -13.73 -14.17
N ASN A 259 16.61 -14.55 -15.20
CA ASN A 259 15.52 -15.07 -16.03
C ASN A 259 14.64 -16.04 -15.24
N ILE A 260 15.25 -16.91 -14.42
CA ILE A 260 14.50 -17.84 -13.56
C ILE A 260 13.73 -17.07 -12.49
N TYR A 261 14.30 -16.00 -11.92
CA TYR A 261 13.57 -15.13 -11.00
C TYR A 261 12.34 -14.50 -11.66
N TYR A 262 12.47 -13.92 -12.85
CA TYR A 262 11.32 -13.34 -13.56
C TYR A 262 10.28 -14.40 -13.94
N PHE A 263 10.72 -15.62 -14.28
CA PHE A 263 9.81 -16.74 -14.54
C PHE A 263 9.03 -17.15 -13.28
N LEU A 264 9.70 -17.28 -12.12
CA LEU A 264 9.05 -17.57 -10.83
C LEU A 264 8.14 -16.44 -10.38
N TYR A 265 8.54 -15.19 -10.62
CA TYR A 265 7.73 -14.00 -10.37
C TYR A 265 6.45 -14.02 -11.22
N PHE A 266 6.57 -14.35 -12.50
CA PHE A 266 5.44 -14.50 -13.40
C PHE A 266 4.52 -15.65 -12.96
N LEU A 267 5.09 -16.82 -12.66
CA LEU A 267 4.33 -17.99 -12.20
C LEU A 267 3.61 -17.73 -10.87
N SER A 268 4.20 -16.92 -9.98
CA SER A 268 3.58 -16.54 -8.72
C SER A 268 2.44 -15.55 -8.91
N ILE A 269 2.54 -14.59 -9.83
CA ILE A 269 1.38 -13.75 -10.22
C ILE A 269 0.26 -14.63 -10.81
N PHE A 270 0.61 -15.57 -11.70
CA PHE A 270 -0.34 -16.52 -12.27
C PHE A 270 -1.01 -17.37 -11.18
N GLY A 271 -0.24 -17.89 -10.22
CA GLY A 271 -0.76 -18.62 -9.07
C GLY A 271 -1.73 -17.79 -8.23
N TRP A 272 -1.42 -16.52 -7.96
CA TRP A 272 -2.30 -15.66 -7.18
C TRP A 272 -3.58 -15.23 -7.91
N VAL A 273 -3.58 -15.19 -9.25
CA VAL A 273 -4.78 -14.84 -10.04
C VAL A 273 -5.60 -16.08 -10.40
N ILE A 274 -4.95 -17.16 -10.85
CA ILE A 274 -5.61 -18.36 -11.38
C ILE A 274 -6.02 -19.32 -10.28
N LEU A 275 -5.20 -19.52 -9.25
CA LEU A 275 -5.50 -20.50 -8.19
C LEU A 275 -6.80 -20.13 -7.44
N PRO A 276 -7.08 -18.85 -7.10
CA PRO A 276 -8.37 -18.49 -6.51
C PRO A 276 -9.54 -18.66 -7.48
N VAL A 277 -9.36 -18.36 -8.78
CA VAL A 277 -10.39 -18.58 -9.81
C VAL A 277 -10.70 -20.07 -9.98
N TYR A 278 -9.68 -20.92 -9.91
CA TYR A 278 -9.83 -22.37 -9.98
C TYR A 278 -10.48 -22.94 -8.71
N LEU A 279 -10.08 -22.47 -7.52
CA LEU A 279 -10.58 -22.98 -6.23
C LEU A 279 -11.99 -22.49 -5.87
N THR A 280 -12.35 -21.27 -6.26
CA THR A 280 -13.63 -20.64 -5.86
C THR A 280 -14.62 -20.46 -7.03
N GLY A 281 -14.23 -20.89 -8.23
CA GLY A 281 -15.03 -20.84 -9.45
C GLY A 281 -15.10 -19.44 -10.09
N TRP A 282 -16.03 -19.29 -11.05
CA TRP A 282 -16.23 -18.07 -11.85
C TRP A 282 -16.47 -16.80 -11.01
N TYR A 283 -16.87 -16.97 -9.76
CA TYR A 283 -17.09 -15.91 -8.79
C TYR A 283 -15.82 -15.11 -8.46
N ALA A 284 -14.66 -15.74 -8.26
CA ALA A 284 -13.40 -15.00 -8.11
C ALA A 284 -13.02 -14.25 -9.39
N GLY A 285 -13.34 -14.80 -10.56
CA GLY A 285 -13.15 -14.13 -11.85
C GLY A 285 -13.87 -12.79 -11.93
N SER A 286 -15.12 -12.75 -11.47
CA SER A 286 -15.92 -11.51 -11.45
C SER A 286 -15.32 -10.41 -10.55
N VAL A 287 -14.75 -10.80 -9.40
CA VAL A 287 -14.06 -9.87 -8.49
C VAL A 287 -12.82 -9.28 -9.17
N TYR A 288 -12.02 -10.11 -9.85
CA TYR A 288 -10.87 -9.65 -10.63
C TYR A 288 -11.26 -8.71 -11.76
N ILE A 289 -12.40 -8.95 -12.43
CA ILE A 289 -12.93 -8.05 -13.48
C ILE A 289 -13.26 -6.68 -12.89
N VAL A 290 -13.90 -6.61 -11.72
CA VAL A 290 -14.18 -5.34 -11.04
C VAL A 290 -12.89 -4.62 -10.68
N PHE A 291 -11.89 -5.32 -10.14
CA PHE A 291 -10.58 -4.72 -9.85
C PHE A 291 -9.88 -4.20 -11.12
N LEU A 292 -9.92 -4.96 -12.21
CA LEU A 292 -9.38 -4.54 -13.50
C LEU A 292 -10.10 -3.28 -14.00
N MET A 293 -11.43 -3.25 -13.98
CA MET A 293 -12.21 -2.06 -14.37
C MET A 293 -11.86 -0.85 -13.51
N MET A 294 -11.77 -1.02 -12.18
CA MET A 294 -11.35 0.06 -11.27
C MET A 294 -9.94 0.57 -11.60
N PHE A 295 -9.02 -0.34 -11.93
CA PHE A 295 -7.66 0.02 -12.34
C PHE A 295 -7.65 0.80 -13.66
N PHE A 296 -8.42 0.36 -14.67
CA PHE A 296 -8.57 1.08 -15.94
C PHE A 296 -9.15 2.48 -15.76
N ILE A 297 -10.24 2.61 -14.98
CA ILE A 297 -10.86 3.91 -14.68
C ILE A 297 -9.86 4.80 -13.95
N SER A 298 -9.18 4.26 -12.93
CA SER A 298 -8.16 4.98 -12.17
C SER A 298 -7.01 5.44 -13.08
N SER A 299 -6.51 4.57 -13.96
CA SER A 299 -5.45 4.90 -14.91
C SER A 299 -5.88 6.03 -15.85
N LYS A 300 -7.12 6.00 -16.34
CA LYS A 300 -7.64 7.07 -17.21
C LYS A 300 -7.77 8.41 -16.48
N ILE A 301 -8.26 8.40 -15.24
CA ILE A 301 -8.31 9.60 -14.39
C ILE A 301 -6.90 10.13 -14.12
N GLN A 302 -5.95 9.25 -13.79
CA GLN A 302 -4.55 9.64 -13.56
C GLN A 302 -3.92 10.26 -14.81
N GLN A 303 -4.15 9.69 -16.00
CA GLN A 303 -3.69 10.27 -17.25
C GLN A 303 -4.24 11.68 -17.48
N ASN A 304 -5.54 11.90 -17.21
CA ASN A 304 -6.14 13.23 -17.32
C ASN A 304 -5.50 14.21 -16.34
N ILE A 305 -5.26 13.79 -15.08
CA ILE A 305 -4.56 14.62 -14.08
C ILE A 305 -3.14 14.93 -14.56
N TYR A 306 -2.40 13.94 -15.07
CA TYR A 306 -1.04 14.16 -15.59
C TYR A 306 -1.04 15.16 -16.73
N LYS A 307 -2.04 15.11 -17.61
CA LYS A 307 -2.22 16.15 -18.63
C LYS A 307 -2.42 17.50 -17.98
N GLU A 308 -3.39 17.67 -17.09
CA GLU A 308 -3.67 18.96 -16.44
C GLU A 308 -2.46 19.58 -15.74
N VAL A 309 -1.62 18.77 -15.07
CA VAL A 309 -0.42 19.26 -14.37
C VAL A 309 0.86 19.31 -15.23
N GLY A 310 0.75 19.14 -16.55
CA GLY A 310 1.89 19.23 -17.46
C GLY A 310 2.86 18.03 -17.43
N LEU A 311 2.47 16.92 -16.80
CA LEU A 311 3.20 15.64 -16.77
C LEU A 311 2.81 14.69 -17.93
N GLY A 312 2.02 15.19 -18.89
CA GLY A 312 1.57 14.47 -20.09
C GLY A 312 2.67 14.29 -21.14
N THR A 313 2.28 13.80 -22.32
CA THR A 313 3.20 13.66 -23.46
C THR A 313 3.61 15.02 -24.03
N SER A 314 4.64 15.07 -24.87
CA SER A 314 5.06 16.30 -25.56
C SER A 314 3.95 16.95 -26.40
N PHE A 315 2.98 16.15 -26.86
CA PHE A 315 1.76 16.62 -27.50
C PHE A 315 0.81 17.30 -26.50
N ASP A 316 0.57 16.68 -25.34
CA ASP A 316 -0.28 17.22 -24.28
C ASP A 316 0.29 18.54 -23.71
N ALA A 317 1.61 18.69 -23.65
CA ALA A 317 2.27 19.93 -23.24
C ALA A 317 1.93 21.12 -24.16
N LYS A 318 1.83 20.90 -25.48
CA LYS A 318 1.42 21.94 -26.45
C LYS A 318 -0.05 22.32 -26.30
N ASP A 319 -0.92 21.36 -26.05
CA ASP A 319 -2.35 21.59 -25.85
C ASP A 319 -2.64 22.30 -24.51
N ASN A 320 -1.92 21.94 -23.43
CA ASN A 320 -2.00 22.65 -22.15
C ASN A 320 -1.52 24.09 -22.26
N LEU A 321 -0.44 24.35 -23.00
CA LEU A 321 0.04 25.71 -23.28
C LEU A 321 -1.04 26.53 -24.01
N ARG A 322 -1.74 25.95 -24.98
CA ARG A 322 -2.87 26.60 -25.67
C ARG A 322 -4.05 26.86 -24.73
N SER A 323 -4.43 25.87 -23.92
CA SER A 323 -5.54 25.97 -22.96
C SER A 323 -5.27 27.00 -21.85
N ASN A 324 -4.05 27.04 -21.31
CA ASN A 324 -3.62 28.02 -20.31
C ASN A 324 -3.55 29.43 -20.91
N LYS A 325 -3.11 29.57 -22.17
CA LYS A 325 -3.14 30.84 -22.88
C LYS A 325 -4.57 31.34 -23.04
N PHE A 326 -5.49 30.47 -23.47
CA PHE A 326 -6.91 30.79 -23.61
C PHE A 326 -7.56 31.17 -22.27
N SER A 327 -7.25 30.45 -21.18
CA SER A 327 -7.75 30.75 -19.84
C SER A 327 -7.25 32.11 -19.33
N ARG A 328 -5.95 32.42 -19.53
CA ARG A 328 -5.38 33.74 -19.21
C ARG A 328 -6.02 34.85 -20.04
N GLU A 329 -6.24 34.63 -21.32
CA GLU A 329 -6.96 35.57 -22.19
C GLU A 329 -8.39 35.81 -21.68
N GLN A 330 -9.08 34.77 -21.21
CA GLN A 330 -10.43 34.86 -20.67
C GLN A 330 -10.47 35.58 -19.30
N GLU A 331 -9.50 35.32 -18.42
CA GLU A 331 -9.36 36.02 -17.14
C GLU A 331 -9.02 37.50 -17.35
N THR A 332 -8.09 37.81 -18.26
CA THR A 332 -7.78 39.21 -18.61
C THR A 332 -8.98 39.91 -19.25
N THR A 333 -9.79 39.23 -20.08
CA THR A 333 -11.05 39.83 -20.57
C THR A 333 -12.07 40.04 -19.46
N LYS A 334 -12.18 39.12 -18.49
CA LYS A 334 -13.05 39.28 -17.32
C LYS A 334 -12.57 40.45 -16.45
N MET A 335 -11.27 40.58 -16.19
CA MET A 335 -10.70 41.71 -15.46
C MET A 335 -10.96 43.02 -16.20
N ALA A 336 -10.75 43.08 -17.52
CA ALA A 336 -11.04 44.26 -18.34
C ALA A 336 -12.52 44.68 -18.26
N ARG A 337 -13.45 43.71 -18.35
CA ARG A 337 -14.90 43.96 -18.18
C ARG A 337 -15.28 44.36 -16.75
N THR A 338 -14.49 43.97 -15.76
CA THR A 338 -14.70 44.36 -14.36
C THR A 338 -14.22 45.78 -14.12
N VAL A 339 -13.13 46.19 -14.78
CA VAL A 339 -12.63 47.58 -14.80
C VAL A 339 -13.61 48.51 -15.53
N GLU A 340 -14.20 48.08 -16.65
CA GLU A 340 -15.23 48.86 -17.36
C GLU A 340 -16.55 49.01 -16.57
N LYS A 341 -16.82 48.13 -15.59
CA LYS A 341 -18.02 48.19 -14.73
C LYS A 341 -17.88 49.09 -13.52
N VAL A 342 -16.68 49.59 -13.21
CA VAL A 342 -16.49 50.62 -12.19
C VAL A 342 -16.81 51.96 -12.86
N GLU A 343 -17.92 52.59 -12.47
CA GLU A 343 -18.29 53.93 -12.95
C GLU A 343 -17.12 54.91 -12.81
N PRO A 344 -16.97 55.87 -13.74
CA PRO A 344 -15.85 56.79 -13.74
C PRO A 344 -15.98 57.69 -12.50
N THR A 345 -15.18 57.38 -11.48
CA THR A 345 -14.97 58.32 -10.37
C THR A 345 -14.40 59.60 -10.97
N LYS A 346 -15.08 60.70 -10.61
CA LYS A 346 -14.83 62.11 -10.96
C LYS A 346 -13.40 62.35 -11.45
N LYS A 347 -13.23 62.69 -12.74
CA LYS A 347 -11.95 63.13 -13.30
C LYS A 347 -11.43 64.30 -12.44
N LEU A 348 -10.38 64.04 -11.67
CA LEU A 348 -9.61 65.08 -10.99
C LEU A 348 -9.10 66.07 -12.03
N SER A 349 -9.15 67.35 -11.72
CA SER A 349 -8.65 68.42 -12.58
C SER A 349 -7.13 68.28 -12.77
N PRO A 350 -6.57 68.78 -13.88
CA PRO A 350 -5.12 68.71 -14.14
C PRO A 350 -4.27 69.27 -12.99
N GLU A 351 -4.78 70.30 -12.30
CA GLU A 351 -4.13 70.95 -11.16
C GLU A 351 -4.14 70.07 -9.89
N GLU A 352 -5.19 69.28 -9.66
CA GLU A 352 -5.25 68.30 -8.55
C GLU A 352 -4.33 67.10 -8.81
N ILE A 353 -4.15 66.70 -10.09
CA ILE A 353 -3.20 65.67 -10.49
C ILE A 353 -1.77 66.18 -10.29
N GLU A 354 -1.47 67.42 -10.67
CA GLU A 354 -0.14 68.01 -10.51
C GLU A 354 0.21 68.23 -9.03
N ALA A 355 -0.76 68.59 -8.18
CA ALA A 355 -0.59 68.68 -6.73
C ALA A 355 -0.33 67.31 -6.07
N GLN A 356 -0.98 66.23 -6.54
CA GLN A 356 -0.73 64.87 -6.05
C GLN A 356 0.59 64.29 -6.57
N VAL A 357 0.96 64.59 -7.82
CA VAL A 357 2.23 64.14 -8.42
C VAL A 357 3.41 64.87 -7.76
N THR A 358 3.27 66.15 -7.42
CA THR A 358 4.31 66.90 -6.68
C THR A 358 4.41 66.46 -5.22
N SER A 359 3.31 66.01 -4.58
CA SER A 359 3.40 65.39 -3.25
C SER A 359 4.04 63.99 -3.28
N PHE A 360 3.93 63.27 -4.39
CA PHE A 360 4.63 62.00 -4.61
C PHE A 360 6.10 62.17 -5.02
N GLY A 361 6.44 63.30 -5.67
CA GLY A 361 7.77 63.59 -6.20
C GLY A 361 8.84 63.97 -5.16
N SER A 362 8.50 64.15 -3.88
CA SER A 362 9.48 64.50 -2.82
C SER A 362 10.05 63.29 -2.06
N LYS A 363 9.73 62.05 -2.45
CA LYS A 363 10.44 60.85 -1.97
C LYS A 363 10.81 59.99 -3.19
N GLY A 364 12.04 60.18 -3.63
CA GLY A 364 12.56 59.63 -4.88
C GLY A 364 12.37 58.13 -5.03
N ALA A 365 11.67 57.73 -6.09
CA ALA A 365 11.81 56.44 -6.74
C ALA A 365 12.21 56.73 -8.20
N VAL A 366 13.51 56.63 -8.47
CA VAL A 366 14.04 56.57 -9.82
C VAL A 366 13.56 55.24 -10.40
N PHE A 367 12.74 55.31 -11.46
CA PHE A 367 12.50 54.18 -12.35
C PHE A 367 13.80 53.88 -13.09
N GLU A 368 14.65 53.05 -12.48
CA GLU A 368 15.74 52.39 -13.17
C GLU A 368 15.18 51.23 -13.99
N LYS A 369 15.58 51.18 -15.27
CA LYS A 369 15.37 50.04 -16.17
C LYS A 369 15.68 48.74 -15.42
N GLN A 370 14.72 47.81 -15.38
CA GLN A 370 14.94 46.46 -14.89
C GLN A 370 16.17 45.84 -15.57
N PRO A 371 17.23 45.48 -14.82
CA PRO A 371 18.26 44.57 -15.32
C PRO A 371 17.71 43.14 -15.26
N ILE A 372 18.14 42.33 -16.23
CA ILE A 372 17.88 40.88 -16.38
C ILE A 372 18.63 40.05 -15.30
N GLU A 373 18.80 40.58 -14.09
CA GLU A 373 19.50 39.92 -12.98
C GLU A 373 18.58 39.76 -11.77
N GLU A 374 17.45 39.10 -11.95
CA GLU A 374 16.85 38.35 -10.85
C GLU A 374 17.52 36.97 -10.84
N VAL A 375 18.78 36.95 -10.42
CA VAL A 375 19.52 35.73 -10.11
C VAL A 375 18.65 34.90 -9.17
N ALA A 376 18.22 33.74 -9.68
CA ALA A 376 17.46 32.68 -9.02
C ALA A 376 17.61 32.71 -7.49
N ARG A 377 16.73 33.46 -6.81
CA ARG A 377 16.47 33.19 -5.39
C ARG A 377 15.75 31.86 -5.38
N LYS A 378 16.30 30.90 -4.61
CA LYS A 378 15.58 29.68 -4.29
C LYS A 378 14.17 30.08 -3.83
N PRO A 379 13.10 29.44 -4.32
CA PRO A 379 11.77 29.73 -3.83
C PRO A 379 11.75 29.39 -2.34
N GLN A 380 11.73 30.41 -1.50
CA GLN A 380 11.62 30.26 -0.05
C GLN A 380 10.14 30.14 0.30
N LEU A 381 9.83 29.20 1.19
CA LEU A 381 8.47 28.95 1.62
C LEU A 381 8.02 30.01 2.63
N SER A 382 6.72 30.30 2.63
CA SER A 382 6.09 31.15 3.64
C SER A 382 6.07 30.48 5.01
N SER A 383 5.94 31.26 6.08
CA SER A 383 5.83 30.72 7.45
C SER A 383 4.59 29.82 7.66
N GLU A 384 3.56 29.95 6.82
CA GLU A 384 2.38 29.08 6.84
C GLU A 384 2.70 27.71 6.22
N GLU A 385 3.36 27.69 5.06
CA GLU A 385 3.80 26.46 4.39
C GLU A 385 4.78 25.67 5.26
N HIS A 386 5.65 26.37 5.99
CA HIS A 386 6.53 25.76 7.00
C HIS A 386 5.76 24.99 8.08
N LYS A 387 4.69 25.59 8.64
CA LYS A 387 3.82 24.91 9.62
C LYS A 387 3.06 23.75 8.99
N GLU A 388 2.66 23.91 7.73
CA GLU A 388 1.96 22.88 6.98
C GLU A 388 2.85 21.63 6.78
N ILE A 389 4.11 21.81 6.39
CA ILE A 389 5.11 20.73 6.25
C ILE A 389 5.33 20.01 7.58
N GLN A 390 5.48 20.75 8.67
CA GLN A 390 5.62 20.16 9.99
C GLN A 390 4.37 19.38 10.41
N SER A 391 3.17 19.85 10.05
CA SER A 391 1.92 19.14 10.29
C SER A 391 1.91 17.77 9.58
N TYR A 392 2.57 17.66 8.43
CA TYR A 392 2.62 16.45 7.62
C TYR A 392 3.47 15.34 8.23
N SER A 393 4.45 15.68 9.07
CA SER A 393 5.18 14.71 9.89
C SER A 393 4.22 13.84 10.73
N ASN A 394 3.13 14.44 11.22
CA ASN A 394 2.17 13.81 12.13
C ASN A 394 1.12 12.93 11.43
N ILE A 395 1.10 12.90 10.09
CA ILE A 395 0.17 12.03 9.35
C ILE A 395 0.58 10.57 9.61
N LYS A 396 -0.22 9.90 10.45
CA LYS A 396 -0.05 8.47 10.74
C LYS A 396 -0.12 7.69 9.43
N SER A 397 0.82 6.76 9.27
CA SER A 397 0.73 5.79 8.18
C SER A 397 -0.60 5.05 8.27
N PRO A 398 -1.33 4.89 7.15
CA PRO A 398 -2.58 4.16 7.18
C PRO A 398 -2.30 2.75 7.72
N ARG A 399 -2.90 2.42 8.88
CA ARG A 399 -2.94 1.04 9.35
C ARG A 399 -3.99 0.34 8.51
N TYR A 400 -3.55 -0.55 7.63
CA TYR A 400 -4.44 -1.36 6.83
C TYR A 400 -5.29 -2.23 7.74
N ASN A 401 -6.54 -1.84 7.95
CA ASN A 401 -7.47 -2.64 8.72
C ASN A 401 -7.86 -3.84 7.86
N LYS A 402 -7.50 -5.05 8.31
CA LYS A 402 -7.87 -6.30 7.64
C LYS A 402 -9.38 -6.37 7.36
N TRP A 403 -10.19 -5.71 8.20
CA TRP A 403 -11.63 -5.57 8.00
C TRP A 403 -12.03 -4.86 6.70
N TYR A 404 -11.31 -3.88 6.18
CA TYR A 404 -11.68 -3.25 4.89
C TYR A 404 -11.46 -4.21 3.72
N ILE A 405 -10.46 -5.08 3.82
CA ILE A 405 -10.22 -6.15 2.85
C ILE A 405 -11.35 -7.17 2.94
N CYS A 406 -11.73 -7.58 4.15
CA CYS A 406 -12.86 -8.48 4.38
C CYS A 406 -14.20 -7.87 3.93
N LEU A 407 -14.45 -6.59 4.20
CA LEU A 407 -15.65 -5.86 3.78
C LEU A 407 -15.74 -5.79 2.24
N LEU A 408 -14.62 -5.58 1.55
CA LEU A 408 -14.58 -5.60 0.08
C LEU A 408 -14.83 -7.00 -0.47
N ILE A 409 -14.27 -8.05 0.16
CA ILE A 409 -14.59 -9.43 -0.17
C ILE A 409 -16.10 -9.66 0.00
N ILE A 410 -16.69 -9.23 1.11
CA ILE A 410 -18.12 -9.36 1.40
C ILE A 410 -18.98 -8.57 0.40
N LEU A 411 -18.64 -7.31 0.11
CA LEU A 411 -19.35 -6.49 -0.87
C LEU A 411 -19.25 -7.05 -2.29
N SER A 412 -18.10 -7.64 -2.63
CA SER A 412 -17.90 -8.33 -3.91
C SER A 412 -18.75 -9.60 -4.00
N LEU A 413 -18.88 -10.35 -2.90
CA LEU A 413 -19.78 -11.50 -2.80
C LEU A 413 -21.26 -11.07 -2.93
N ILE A 414 -21.67 -9.97 -2.32
CA ILE A 414 -23.06 -9.45 -2.42
C ILE A 414 -23.39 -9.01 -3.85
N LEU A 415 -22.47 -8.35 -4.55
CA LEU A 415 -22.63 -7.96 -5.96
C LEU A 415 -22.78 -9.18 -6.87
N VAL A 416 -21.98 -10.22 -6.62
CA VAL A 416 -22.06 -11.51 -7.31
C VAL A 416 -23.42 -12.18 -7.12
N PHE A 417 -23.96 -12.19 -5.90
CA PHE A 417 -25.30 -12.73 -5.63
C PHE A 417 -26.41 -11.98 -6.37
N ARG A 418 -26.29 -10.65 -6.54
CA ARG A 418 -27.25 -9.87 -7.34
C ARG A 418 -27.16 -10.15 -8.84
N VAL A 419 -25.95 -10.31 -9.38
CA VAL A 419 -25.74 -10.58 -10.81
C VAL A 419 -26.15 -12.02 -11.17
N GLY A 420 -25.87 -13.01 -10.32
CA GLY A 420 -26.33 -14.39 -10.51
C GLY A 420 -27.87 -14.49 -10.58
N LYS A 421 -28.58 -13.68 -9.79
CA LYS A 421 -30.05 -13.61 -9.80
C LYS A 421 -30.60 -12.99 -11.09
N LEU A 422 -29.90 -12.02 -11.69
CA LEU A 422 -30.25 -11.43 -12.99
C LEU A 422 -29.96 -12.38 -14.16
N TYR A 423 -28.84 -13.11 -14.11
CA TYR A 423 -28.46 -14.07 -15.14
C TYR A 423 -29.44 -15.25 -15.24
N ASN A 424 -29.90 -15.77 -14.09
CA ASN A 424 -30.95 -16.80 -14.05
C ASN A 424 -32.32 -16.30 -14.52
N SER A 425 -32.59 -15.00 -14.45
CA SER A 425 -33.86 -14.43 -14.94
C SER A 425 -33.92 -14.40 -16.47
N ASN A 426 -32.79 -14.18 -17.14
CA ASN A 426 -32.73 -14.09 -18.62
C ASN A 426 -32.58 -15.46 -19.30
N HIS A 427 -32.12 -16.51 -18.60
CA HIS A 427 -31.99 -17.87 -19.16
C HIS A 427 -33.30 -18.70 -19.13
N ASN A 428 -34.38 -18.15 -18.57
CA ASN A 428 -35.68 -18.83 -18.53
C ASN A 428 -36.59 -18.49 -19.72
N GLU A 429 -36.23 -17.57 -20.62
CA GLU A 429 -37.06 -17.21 -21.77
C GLU A 429 -36.77 -18.01 -23.06
N ASP A 430 -35.63 -18.70 -23.17
CA ASP A 430 -35.19 -19.34 -24.43
C ASP A 430 -35.36 -20.87 -24.51
N LYS A 431 -36.17 -21.50 -23.65
CA LYS A 431 -36.42 -22.96 -23.70
C LYS A 431 -37.82 -23.29 -24.20
N ASN A 432 -38.13 -22.92 -25.44
CA ASN A 432 -39.28 -23.45 -26.19
C ASN A 432 -38.97 -23.54 -27.69
N THR A 433 -38.05 -24.41 -28.09
CA THR A 433 -38.05 -25.05 -29.43
C THR A 433 -37.10 -26.25 -29.42
N VAL A 434 -37.66 -27.45 -29.58
CA VAL A 434 -36.95 -28.67 -29.98
C VAL A 434 -36.98 -28.75 -31.52
N PRO A 435 -35.89 -29.18 -32.18
CA PRO A 435 -35.95 -30.47 -32.86
C PRO A 435 -34.75 -31.38 -32.61
N SER A 436 -35.03 -32.67 -32.75
CA SER A 436 -34.20 -33.87 -32.59
C SER A 436 -33.10 -34.06 -33.64
N ASN A 437 -31.96 -34.65 -33.25
CA ASN A 437 -31.37 -35.89 -33.80
C ASN A 437 -29.89 -36.02 -33.41
N SER A 438 -29.58 -37.08 -32.65
CA SER A 438 -28.58 -38.13 -33.00
C SER A 438 -28.32 -38.99 -31.76
N GLU A 439 -29.04 -40.11 -31.71
CA GLU A 439 -28.80 -41.24 -30.81
C GLU A 439 -27.50 -41.95 -31.24
N GLU A 440 -26.35 -41.63 -30.63
CA GLU A 440 -25.14 -42.47 -30.82
C GLU A 440 -24.18 -42.55 -29.62
N GLU A 441 -24.51 -41.94 -28.46
CA GLU A 441 -23.63 -42.01 -27.27
C GLU A 441 -24.25 -42.73 -26.05
N ARG A 442 -25.24 -43.60 -26.27
CA ARG A 442 -25.77 -44.52 -25.24
C ARG A 442 -25.38 -45.96 -25.54
N LYS A 443 -24.13 -46.32 -25.27
CA LYS A 443 -23.68 -47.70 -24.98
C LYS A 443 -22.20 -47.66 -24.60
N ASP A 444 -21.93 -47.31 -23.35
CA ASP A 444 -20.80 -47.85 -22.60
C ASP A 444 -20.94 -47.39 -21.15
N TYR A 445 -21.65 -48.17 -20.35
CA TYR A 445 -21.40 -48.33 -18.91
C TYR A 445 -22.29 -49.47 -18.44
N ASN A 446 -21.81 -50.71 -18.60
CA ASN A 446 -22.22 -51.79 -17.71
C ASN A 446 -21.16 -52.90 -17.60
N PHE A 447 -20.67 -53.03 -16.36
CA PHE A 447 -20.25 -54.25 -15.66
C PHE A 447 -19.03 -55.07 -16.16
N ASN A 448 -17.95 -55.07 -15.34
CA ASN A 448 -17.54 -56.26 -14.55
C ASN A 448 -16.24 -56.03 -13.75
N LEU A 449 -16.25 -56.22 -12.42
CA LEU A 449 -15.59 -57.36 -11.76
C LEU A 449 -15.73 -57.34 -10.22
N LYS A 450 -16.33 -58.44 -9.75
CA LYS A 450 -16.14 -59.21 -8.52
C LYS A 450 -16.95 -58.89 -7.25
N GLU A 451 -17.89 -59.81 -7.08
CA GLU A 451 -18.52 -60.29 -5.86
C GLU A 451 -17.57 -60.32 -4.65
N ASP A 452 -18.04 -59.76 -3.53
CA ASP A 452 -17.92 -60.45 -2.26
C ASP A 452 -19.33 -60.48 -1.64
N LYS A 453 -19.97 -61.65 -1.75
CA LYS A 453 -21.25 -61.95 -1.10
C LYS A 453 -20.91 -62.41 0.31
N ASN A 454 -21.22 -61.60 1.32
CA ASN A 454 -21.97 -62.03 2.51
C ASN A 454 -22.14 -60.87 3.49
N ALA A 455 -23.38 -60.74 3.99
CA ALA A 455 -23.84 -59.92 5.11
C ALA A 455 -24.08 -58.42 4.86
N VAL A 456 -25.20 -58.08 4.20
CA VAL A 456 -26.05 -56.94 4.62
C VAL A 456 -27.52 -57.34 4.43
N PRO A 457 -28.40 -57.20 5.44
CA PRO A 457 -29.83 -57.46 5.28
C PRO A 457 -30.49 -56.34 4.47
N ASN A 458 -31.32 -56.73 3.51
CA ASN A 458 -32.37 -55.86 2.97
C ASN A 458 -33.23 -55.34 4.11
N ASN A 459 -33.31 -54.01 4.25
CA ASN A 459 -34.47 -53.25 4.74
C ASN A 459 -34.08 -51.77 4.81
N SER A 460 -34.23 -51.02 3.72
CA SER A 460 -34.17 -49.56 3.80
C SER A 460 -34.99 -48.82 2.75
N GLU A 461 -35.81 -49.47 1.93
CA GLU A 461 -36.73 -48.74 1.02
C GLU A 461 -38.08 -48.35 1.68
N GLU A 462 -38.43 -48.97 2.81
CA GLU A 462 -39.69 -48.68 3.52
C GLU A 462 -39.58 -47.58 4.58
N GLU A 463 -38.38 -47.25 5.08
CA GLU A 463 -38.20 -46.18 6.10
C GLU A 463 -38.29 -44.75 5.54
N TRP A 464 -38.17 -44.53 4.22
CA TRP A 464 -38.14 -43.19 3.62
C TRP A 464 -39.51 -42.54 3.36
N LYS A 465 -40.61 -43.25 3.67
CA LYS A 465 -41.97 -42.78 3.34
C LYS A 465 -42.64 -41.89 4.40
N SER A 466 -41.98 -41.55 5.51
CA SER A 466 -42.63 -40.80 6.60
C SER A 466 -42.12 -39.36 6.83
N ILE A 467 -41.40 -38.76 5.89
CA ILE A 467 -40.94 -37.35 6.00
C ILE A 467 -42.07 -36.40 5.59
N VAL A 468 -42.90 -36.01 6.56
CA VAL A 468 -43.92 -34.95 6.39
C VAL A 468 -43.27 -33.59 6.64
N VAL A 469 -43.19 -32.73 5.62
CA VAL A 469 -42.71 -31.34 5.74
C VAL A 469 -43.83 -30.37 5.35
N SER A 470 -44.05 -29.37 6.21
CA SER A 470 -45.05 -28.31 6.12
C SER A 470 -45.13 -27.62 4.76
N LYS A 471 -46.36 -27.32 4.34
CA LYS A 471 -46.67 -26.68 3.05
C LYS A 471 -47.02 -25.22 3.27
N ASP A 472 -46.07 -24.46 3.80
CA ASP A 472 -45.99 -23.03 3.50
C ASP A 472 -44.97 -22.80 2.40
N LYS A 473 -45.12 -21.70 1.66
CA LYS A 473 -44.45 -21.35 0.38
C LYS A 473 -42.91 -21.34 0.45
N ILE A 474 -42.30 -22.49 0.63
CA ILE A 474 -40.86 -22.74 0.63
C ILE A 474 -40.50 -23.24 -0.77
N SER A 475 -39.50 -22.63 -1.40
CA SER A 475 -39.09 -23.02 -2.75
C SER A 475 -38.60 -24.48 -2.75
N LYS A 476 -38.73 -25.18 -3.88
CA LYS A 476 -38.25 -26.57 -4.01
C LYS A 476 -36.75 -26.68 -3.67
N GLU A 477 -35.98 -25.61 -3.90
CA GLU A 477 -34.56 -25.49 -3.58
C GLU A 477 -34.32 -25.37 -2.07
N GLU A 478 -35.10 -24.56 -1.35
CA GLU A 478 -34.99 -24.42 0.10
C GLU A 478 -35.35 -25.73 0.84
N LYS A 479 -36.29 -26.50 0.30
CA LYS A 479 -36.60 -27.85 0.83
C LYS A 479 -35.44 -28.81 0.64
N MET A 480 -34.81 -28.80 -0.53
CA MET A 480 -33.64 -29.64 -0.81
C MET A 480 -32.44 -29.24 0.04
N GLU A 481 -32.23 -27.94 0.29
CA GLU A 481 -31.16 -27.45 1.16
C GLU A 481 -31.35 -27.90 2.62
N GLN A 482 -32.59 -27.86 3.14
CA GLN A 482 -32.89 -28.34 4.49
C GLN A 482 -32.69 -29.84 4.63
N ILE A 483 -33.12 -30.63 3.63
CA ILE A 483 -32.91 -32.07 3.62
C ILE A 483 -31.42 -32.38 3.58
N TYR A 484 -30.67 -31.71 2.70
CA TYR A 484 -29.21 -31.89 2.60
C TYR A 484 -28.50 -31.53 3.91
N LEU A 485 -28.90 -30.42 4.55
CA LEU A 485 -28.34 -30.00 5.84
C LEU A 485 -28.63 -31.02 6.94
N ALA A 486 -29.86 -31.54 7.01
CA ALA A 486 -30.22 -32.55 7.99
C ALA A 486 -29.45 -33.86 7.77
N SER A 487 -29.41 -34.35 6.53
CA SER A 487 -28.70 -35.58 6.18
C SER A 487 -27.19 -35.48 6.42
N SER A 488 -26.56 -34.36 6.07
CA SER A 488 -25.12 -34.17 6.30
C SER A 488 -24.78 -34.05 7.78
N THR A 489 -25.63 -33.39 8.58
CA THR A 489 -25.41 -33.25 10.03
C THR A 489 -25.56 -34.60 10.73
N LEU A 490 -26.58 -35.38 10.38
CA LEU A 490 -26.81 -36.72 10.94
C LEU A 490 -25.69 -37.69 10.56
N TYR A 491 -25.24 -37.67 9.30
CA TYR A 491 -24.11 -38.47 8.86
C TYR A 491 -22.83 -38.16 9.64
N LEU A 492 -22.54 -36.88 9.88
CA LEU A 492 -21.38 -36.47 10.68
C LEU A 492 -21.53 -36.86 12.15
N LEU A 493 -22.74 -36.79 12.73
CA LEU A 493 -23.00 -37.26 14.09
C LEU A 493 -22.76 -38.78 14.23
N GLU A 494 -23.27 -39.57 13.28
CA GLU A 494 -23.15 -41.03 13.27
C GLU A 494 -21.69 -41.48 13.11
N THR A 495 -20.96 -40.84 12.19
CA THR A 495 -19.57 -41.20 11.85
C THR A 495 -18.52 -40.57 12.77
N SER A 496 -18.90 -39.60 13.62
CA SER A 496 -17.97 -38.92 14.51
C SER A 496 -17.43 -39.84 15.60
N ASP A 497 -16.12 -39.75 15.84
CA ASP A 497 -15.45 -40.31 17.01
C ASP A 497 -15.66 -39.45 18.27
N PHE A 498 -16.37 -38.33 18.14
CA PHE A 498 -16.58 -37.32 19.18
C PHE A 498 -15.28 -36.76 19.76
N SER A 499 -14.18 -36.83 19.00
CA SER A 499 -12.96 -36.09 19.31
C SER A 499 -13.19 -34.59 19.10
N GLU A 500 -12.41 -33.76 19.78
CA GLU A 500 -12.51 -32.30 19.64
C GLU A 500 -12.37 -31.85 18.18
N ASN A 501 -11.48 -32.50 17.42
CA ASN A 501 -11.26 -32.20 16.00
C ASN A 501 -12.47 -32.57 15.13
N SER A 502 -13.13 -33.70 15.40
CA SER A 502 -14.34 -34.11 14.69
C SER A 502 -15.53 -33.22 15.04
N LEU A 503 -15.72 -32.89 16.32
CA LEU A 503 -16.82 -32.02 16.77
C LEU A 503 -16.73 -30.62 16.18
N ARG A 504 -15.53 -30.03 16.06
CA ARG A 504 -15.35 -28.69 15.46
C ARG A 504 -15.80 -28.61 13.99
N GLN A 505 -15.96 -29.75 13.30
CA GLN A 505 -16.46 -29.78 11.93
C GLN A 505 -17.95 -29.48 11.86
N PHE A 506 -18.75 -29.92 12.84
CA PHE A 506 -20.21 -29.85 12.79
C PHE A 506 -20.88 -29.24 14.03
N VAL A 507 -20.14 -28.87 15.08
CA VAL A 507 -20.60 -28.17 16.28
C VAL A 507 -19.93 -26.80 16.37
N MET A 508 -20.66 -25.78 16.84
CA MET A 508 -20.10 -24.45 17.07
C MET A 508 -18.99 -24.47 18.14
N ASP A 509 -17.91 -23.70 17.92
CA ASP A 509 -16.70 -23.75 18.77
C ASP A 509 -16.97 -23.48 20.26
N ASN A 510 -17.97 -22.66 20.56
CA ASN A 510 -18.39 -22.33 21.94
C ASN A 510 -19.21 -23.45 22.61
N TYR A 511 -19.69 -24.43 21.86
CA TYR A 511 -20.49 -25.56 22.37
C TYR A 511 -19.75 -26.90 22.31
N VAL A 512 -18.60 -26.97 21.61
CA VAL A 512 -17.76 -28.17 21.52
C VAL A 512 -17.38 -28.72 22.90
N SER A 513 -17.01 -27.87 23.85
CA SER A 513 -16.64 -28.30 25.20
C SER A 513 -17.79 -28.99 25.94
N VAL A 514 -19.03 -28.51 25.74
CA VAL A 514 -20.23 -29.08 26.37
C VAL A 514 -20.54 -30.46 25.80
N VAL A 515 -20.39 -30.63 24.49
CA VAL A 515 -20.58 -31.95 23.83
C VAL A 515 -19.46 -32.91 24.21
N MET A 516 -18.22 -32.42 24.33
CA MET A 516 -17.05 -33.20 24.79
C MET A 516 -17.22 -33.71 26.24
N GLU A 517 -17.75 -32.90 27.15
CA GLU A 517 -18.00 -33.34 28.54
C GLU A 517 -19.02 -34.49 28.62
N LYS A 518 -19.90 -34.59 27.62
CA LYS A 518 -20.88 -35.68 27.49
C LYS A 518 -20.35 -36.83 26.62
N ALA A 519 -19.15 -36.72 26.05
CA ALA A 519 -18.53 -37.78 25.27
C ALA A 519 -18.27 -38.99 26.17
N GLY A 520 -18.96 -40.11 25.88
CA GLY A 520 -18.93 -41.34 26.67
C GLY A 520 -20.17 -41.56 27.56
N GLN A 521 -21.08 -40.59 27.68
CA GLN A 521 -22.38 -40.83 28.32
C GLN A 521 -23.32 -41.61 27.39
N PRO A 522 -24.25 -42.45 27.92
CA PRO A 522 -25.20 -43.20 27.09
C PRO A 522 -26.04 -42.32 26.16
N SER A 523 -26.32 -41.07 26.55
CA SER A 523 -27.04 -40.08 25.76
C SER A 523 -26.38 -39.78 24.42
N ILE A 524 -25.05 -39.80 24.33
CA ILE A 524 -24.32 -39.53 23.09
C ILE A 524 -24.31 -40.74 22.16
N GLN A 525 -24.32 -41.96 22.72
CA GLN A 525 -24.47 -43.17 21.92
C GLN A 525 -25.87 -43.28 21.32
N LYS A 526 -26.90 -42.86 22.07
CA LYS A 526 -28.27 -42.76 21.55
C LYS A 526 -28.36 -41.79 20.37
N LEU A 527 -27.70 -40.63 20.47
CA LEU A 527 -27.66 -39.62 19.40
C LEU A 527 -27.01 -40.13 18.09
N LYS A 528 -26.16 -41.17 18.16
CA LYS A 528 -25.55 -41.79 16.97
C LYS A 528 -26.51 -42.69 16.20
N SER A 529 -27.50 -43.29 16.86
CA SER A 529 -28.34 -44.35 16.30
C SER A 529 -29.72 -43.86 15.88
N GLU A 530 -29.85 -42.61 15.43
CA GLU A 530 -31.16 -41.97 15.32
C GLU A 530 -31.63 -41.68 13.90
N ASN A 531 -32.95 -41.77 13.74
CA ASN A 531 -33.64 -41.42 12.52
C ASN A 531 -34.23 -40.00 12.62
N LEU A 532 -34.07 -39.23 11.54
CA LEU A 532 -34.69 -37.91 11.41
C LEU A 532 -36.21 -38.04 11.43
N ALA A 533 -36.87 -37.44 12.42
CA ALA A 533 -38.32 -37.47 12.50
C ALA A 533 -38.95 -36.28 11.76
N ARG A 534 -38.51 -35.05 12.06
CA ARG A 534 -39.08 -33.81 11.47
C ARG A 534 -38.06 -32.67 11.40
N ILE A 535 -38.32 -31.72 10.51
CA ILE A 535 -37.57 -30.47 10.37
C ILE A 535 -38.53 -29.30 10.63
N TYR A 536 -38.12 -28.37 11.48
CA TYR A 536 -38.82 -27.13 11.77
C TYR A 536 -37.87 -25.95 11.55
N LYS A 537 -38.38 -24.83 11.04
CA LYS A 537 -37.57 -23.62 10.81
C LYS A 537 -38.25 -22.42 11.43
N GLU A 538 -37.49 -21.68 12.25
CA GLU A 538 -37.94 -20.44 12.87
C GLU A 538 -36.86 -19.37 12.66
N GLY A 539 -37.15 -18.39 11.79
CA GLY A 539 -36.19 -17.35 11.41
C GLY A 539 -34.94 -17.92 10.70
N THR A 540 -33.77 -17.69 11.29
CA THR A 540 -32.46 -18.18 10.78
C THR A 540 -32.08 -19.57 11.31
N ASN A 541 -32.82 -20.09 12.28
CA ASN A 541 -32.48 -21.34 12.96
C ASN A 541 -33.31 -22.49 12.38
N THR A 542 -32.65 -23.62 12.16
CA THR A 542 -33.28 -24.87 11.73
C THR A 542 -33.22 -25.86 12.89
N TYR A 543 -34.37 -26.39 13.28
CA TYR A 543 -34.50 -27.36 14.34
C TYR A 543 -34.77 -28.75 13.74
N LEU A 544 -33.96 -29.74 14.08
CA LEU A 544 -34.18 -31.13 13.69
C LEU A 544 -34.71 -31.90 14.89
N LEU A 545 -35.90 -32.48 14.75
CA LEU A 545 -36.42 -33.45 15.70
C LEU A 545 -35.87 -34.82 15.33
N VAL A 546 -35.11 -35.41 16.23
CA VAL A 546 -34.45 -36.69 16.06
C VAL A 546 -34.96 -37.66 17.12
N LYS A 547 -35.25 -38.89 16.71
CA LYS A 547 -35.82 -39.92 17.60
C LYS A 547 -34.95 -41.18 17.57
N SER A 548 -34.66 -41.65 18.77
CA SER A 548 -34.17 -43.00 19.09
C SER A 548 -35.31 -43.78 19.78
N ASP A 549 -35.21 -45.11 19.81
CA ASP A 549 -36.24 -46.03 20.32
C ASP A 549 -36.85 -45.59 21.68
N ASP A 550 -36.02 -45.03 22.57
CA ASP A 550 -36.41 -44.59 23.92
C ASP A 550 -36.08 -43.12 24.24
N SER A 551 -35.69 -42.30 23.26
CA SER A 551 -35.25 -40.91 23.52
C SER A 551 -35.53 -39.98 22.34
N THR A 552 -35.84 -38.72 22.64
CA THR A 552 -36.10 -37.70 21.62
C THR A 552 -35.17 -36.52 21.86
N PHE A 553 -34.51 -36.06 20.80
CA PHE A 553 -33.62 -34.91 20.84
C PHE A 553 -34.05 -33.87 19.81
N ILE A 554 -33.74 -32.61 20.11
CA ILE A 554 -33.91 -31.50 19.18
C ILE A 554 -32.56 -30.85 18.95
N LEU A 555 -32.08 -30.88 17.70
CA LEU A 555 -30.84 -30.22 17.29
C LEU A 555 -31.15 -28.84 16.75
N GLU A 556 -30.62 -27.80 17.38
CA GLU A 556 -30.65 -26.45 16.83
C GLU A 556 -29.43 -26.23 15.95
N ILE A 557 -29.68 -25.92 14.68
CA ILE A 557 -28.65 -25.71 13.66
C ILE A 557 -28.71 -24.28 13.16
N SER A 558 -27.56 -23.62 13.22
CA SER A 558 -27.32 -22.30 12.63
C SER A 558 -26.00 -22.32 11.86
N GLU A 559 -25.93 -21.63 10.72
CA GLU A 559 -24.71 -21.54 9.90
C GLU A 559 -24.09 -22.91 9.51
N LYS A 560 -24.94 -23.93 9.33
CA LYS A 560 -24.56 -25.33 9.03
C LYS A 560 -23.81 -26.06 10.16
N LYS A 561 -23.88 -25.57 11.40
CA LYS A 561 -23.34 -26.23 12.58
C LYS A 561 -24.41 -26.38 13.67
N ILE A 562 -24.28 -27.42 14.48
CA ILE A 562 -25.07 -27.61 15.69
C ILE A 562 -24.66 -26.52 16.67
N ASN A 563 -25.62 -25.65 16.98
CA ASN A 563 -25.50 -24.62 18.00
C ASN A 563 -25.80 -25.22 19.38
N ARG A 564 -26.90 -25.97 19.48
CA ARG A 564 -27.39 -26.59 20.72
C ARG A 564 -28.09 -27.91 20.47
N ILE A 565 -28.12 -28.74 21.50
CA ILE A 565 -28.82 -30.02 21.53
C ILE A 565 -29.73 -29.98 22.75
N TYR A 566 -31.01 -30.28 22.55
CA TYR A 566 -32.01 -30.31 23.62
C TYR A 566 -32.53 -31.73 23.81
N GLY A 567 -32.77 -32.14 25.05
CA GLY A 567 -33.37 -33.44 25.36
C GLY A 567 -33.56 -33.68 26.86
N GLU A 568 -34.51 -34.54 27.22
CA GLU A 568 -34.91 -34.81 28.62
C GLU A 568 -33.75 -35.29 29.50
N ASN A 569 -32.80 -36.04 28.91
CA ASN A 569 -31.58 -36.54 29.57
C ASN A 569 -30.31 -35.87 29.03
N TRP A 570 -30.46 -34.77 28.28
CA TRP A 570 -29.35 -34.00 27.72
C TRP A 570 -29.10 -32.72 28.52
N ASP A 571 -30.14 -32.01 28.93
CA ASP A 571 -30.01 -30.72 29.60
C ASP A 571 -30.14 -30.82 31.12
N ASN A 572 -29.27 -30.13 31.86
CA ASN A 572 -29.30 -30.11 33.33
C ASN A 572 -29.98 -28.85 33.92
N SER A 573 -30.35 -27.88 33.08
CA SER A 573 -30.94 -26.63 33.52
C SER A 573 -32.48 -26.64 33.35
N GLU A 574 -33.22 -26.22 34.36
CA GLU A 574 -34.70 -26.13 34.30
C GLU A 574 -35.17 -25.23 33.13
N GLN A 575 -34.36 -24.25 32.74
CA GLN A 575 -34.65 -23.36 31.62
C GLN A 575 -34.56 -24.07 30.27
N GLU A 576 -33.59 -24.94 30.05
CA GLU A 576 -33.43 -25.67 28.79
C GLU A 576 -34.47 -26.78 28.62
N ILE A 577 -34.86 -27.45 29.72
CA ILE A 577 -35.96 -28.43 29.70
C ILE A 577 -37.29 -27.74 29.32
N LYS A 578 -37.52 -26.51 29.81
CA LYS A 578 -38.70 -25.73 29.42
C LYS A 578 -38.70 -25.41 27.92
N ILE A 579 -37.56 -24.99 27.38
CA ILE A 579 -37.38 -24.71 25.94
C ILE A 579 -37.60 -25.98 25.11
N TYR A 580 -37.07 -27.12 25.57
CA TYR A 580 -37.27 -28.42 24.92
C TYR A 580 -38.76 -28.77 24.80
N HIS A 581 -39.54 -28.63 25.88
CA HIS A 581 -40.98 -28.89 25.84
C HIS A 581 -41.75 -27.89 24.97
N GLU A 582 -41.35 -26.61 24.95
CA GLU A 582 -41.93 -25.59 24.06
C GLU A 582 -41.69 -25.97 22.58
N LEU A 583 -40.46 -26.35 22.22
CA LEU A 583 -40.11 -26.79 20.87
C LEU A 583 -40.84 -28.08 20.47
N LEU A 584 -40.92 -29.08 21.36
CA LEU A 584 -41.71 -30.28 21.13
C LEU A 584 -43.19 -29.98 20.84
N ASN A 585 -43.77 -29.01 21.56
CA ASN A 585 -45.15 -28.59 21.33
C ASN A 585 -45.31 -27.90 19.98
N LYS A 586 -44.33 -27.10 19.52
CA LYS A 586 -44.34 -26.53 18.16
C LYS A 586 -44.34 -27.64 17.09
N PHE A 587 -43.49 -28.66 17.24
CA PHE A 587 -43.49 -29.82 16.35
C PHE A 587 -44.82 -30.60 16.36
N LYS A 588 -45.56 -30.62 17.48
CA LYS A 588 -46.88 -31.27 17.61
C LYS A 588 -48.02 -30.43 17.01
N MET A 589 -48.01 -29.12 17.22
CA MET A 589 -49.05 -28.20 16.70
C MET A 589 -49.04 -28.15 15.16
N GLU A 590 -47.86 -28.26 14.53
CA GLU A 590 -47.76 -28.37 13.07
C GLU A 590 -48.35 -29.69 12.53
N SER A 591 -48.32 -30.79 13.29
CA SER A 591 -48.96 -32.05 12.83
C SER A 591 -50.48 -32.00 12.79
N VAL A 592 -51.13 -31.23 13.68
CA VAL A 592 -52.61 -31.15 13.74
C VAL A 592 -53.18 -30.31 12.59
N GLN A 593 -52.36 -29.50 11.92
CA GLN A 593 -52.74 -28.75 10.72
C GLN A 593 -52.50 -29.52 9.41
N GLN A 594 -52.06 -30.78 9.47
CA GLN A 594 -51.62 -31.57 8.30
C GLN A 594 -52.30 -32.93 8.13
N GLU A 595 -53.29 -33.31 8.95
CA GLU A 595 -54.16 -34.47 8.69
C GLU A 595 -55.28 -34.17 7.69
#